data_AF-A0A4X2MDI1-F1
#
_entry.id   AF-A0A4X2MDI1-F1
#
_cell.length_a   1.000
_cell.length_b   1.000
_cell.length_c   1.000
_cell.angle_alpha   90.00
_cell.angle_beta   90.00
_cell.angle_gamma   90.00
#
_symmetry.space_group_name_H-M   'P 1'
#
loop_
_entity.id
_entity.type
_entity.pdbx_description
1 polymer ?
#
loop_
_entity_poly.entity_id
_entity_poly.type
_entity_poly.pdbx_seq_one_letter_code
_entity_poly.pdbx_strand_id
1 'polypeptide(L)'
;AGQLSAFFLSQSRLDVYLSQNPAGTSVQNIVHWNQVRIQKSFLFQVYDWGNPTANMAHFNQVTPPLYDLEAIKIPTAIWSGEQDRIAPPREVDNLLPKLPNLIYHKKIPYYNHIDFLLGLDTPQEFFHEILYLIKIDVDLISVKLFGALGRRQPLVSIVSNG
;
A
#
# COMPACT_ATOMS: atom_id res chain seq x y z
N ALA A 1 -15.13 -22.49 1.18
CA ALA A 1 -14.27 -21.81 0.17
C ALA A 1 -12.98 -21.33 0.83
N GLY A 2 -11.90 -22.10 0.71
CA GLY A 2 -10.61 -21.84 1.36
C GLY A 2 -9.46 -22.68 0.77
N GLN A 3 -9.58 -23.10 -0.49
CA GLN A 3 -8.68 -24.09 -1.10
C GLN A 3 -7.68 -23.49 -2.12
N LEU A 4 -7.79 -22.21 -2.47
CA LEU A 4 -6.96 -21.63 -3.55
C LEU A 4 -5.61 -21.07 -3.06
N SER A 5 -5.50 -20.58 -1.81
CA SER A 5 -4.22 -20.07 -1.28
C SER A 5 -3.17 -21.17 -1.11
N ALA A 6 -3.59 -22.42 -0.93
CA ALA A 6 -2.69 -23.56 -0.74
C ALA A 6 -1.82 -23.84 -1.99
N PHE A 7 -2.28 -23.43 -3.18
CA PHE A 7 -1.54 -23.65 -4.43
C PHE A 7 -0.38 -22.66 -4.61
N PHE A 8 -0.52 -21.45 -4.06
CA PHE A 8 0.47 -20.37 -4.23
C PHE A 8 1.35 -20.14 -3.00
N LEU A 9 1.11 -20.85 -1.90
CA LEU A 9 1.96 -20.79 -0.70
C LEU A 9 2.98 -21.93 -0.69
N SER A 10 4.24 -21.61 -0.36
CA SER A 10 5.27 -22.62 -0.12
C SER A 10 4.97 -23.43 1.15
N GLN A 11 4.41 -24.64 0.97
CA GLN A 11 4.06 -25.54 2.08
C GLN A 11 5.30 -25.97 2.89
N SER A 12 6.47 -26.10 2.25
CA SER A 12 7.72 -26.46 2.90
C SER A 12 8.30 -25.36 3.79
N ARG A 13 7.72 -24.14 3.76
CA ARG A 13 8.16 -22.99 4.57
C ARG A 13 7.14 -22.54 5.60
N LEU A 14 6.06 -23.30 5.79
CA LEU A 14 4.97 -22.96 6.69
C LEU A 14 5.46 -22.80 8.14
N ASP A 15 6.42 -23.61 8.57
CA ASP A 15 7.08 -23.53 9.87
C ASP A 15 7.79 -22.18 10.09
N VAL A 16 8.49 -21.68 9.08
CA VAL A 16 9.14 -20.36 9.11
C VAL A 16 8.09 -19.26 9.21
N TYR A 17 7.02 -19.34 8.42
CA TYR A 17 5.97 -18.32 8.44
C TYR A 17 5.25 -18.24 9.78
N LEU A 18 4.90 -19.38 10.37
CA LEU A 18 4.18 -19.47 11.64
C LEU A 18 5.07 -19.17 12.87
N SER A 19 6.36 -19.49 12.82
CA SER A 19 7.28 -19.17 13.93
C SER A 19 7.60 -17.67 14.01
N GLN A 20 7.42 -16.93 12.92
CA GLN A 20 7.67 -15.48 12.86
C GLN A 20 6.40 -14.62 12.91
N ASN A 21 5.20 -15.23 12.83
CA ASN A 21 3.94 -14.51 12.79
C ASN A 21 2.87 -15.14 13.70
N PRO A 22 2.12 -14.33 14.46
CA PRO A 22 2.19 -12.86 14.52
C PRO A 22 3.39 -12.37 15.35
N ALA A 23 3.97 -11.24 14.95
CA ALA A 23 5.07 -10.58 15.67
C ALA A 23 4.63 -9.76 16.91
N GLY A 24 3.34 -9.83 17.26
CA GLY A 24 2.73 -9.09 18.37
C GLY A 24 2.09 -7.75 17.96
N THR A 25 1.02 -7.37 18.66
CA THR A 25 0.34 -6.06 18.55
C THR A 25 -0.39 -5.74 19.85
N SER A 26 -0.80 -4.48 20.06
CA SER A 26 -1.56 -4.10 21.26
C SER A 26 -3.04 -4.48 21.16
N VAL A 27 -3.66 -4.73 22.32
CA VAL A 27 -5.12 -4.96 22.39
C VAL A 27 -5.89 -3.75 21.84
N GLN A 28 -5.42 -2.54 22.12
CA GLN A 28 -6.03 -1.31 21.61
C GLN A 28 -6.06 -1.27 20.07
N ASN A 29 -5.01 -1.74 19.39
CA ASN A 29 -4.98 -1.83 17.94
C ASN A 29 -6.04 -2.81 17.42
N ILE A 30 -6.20 -3.97 18.07
CA ILE A 30 -7.24 -4.95 17.70
C ILE A 30 -8.65 -4.36 17.91
N VAL A 31 -8.87 -3.64 19.01
CA VAL A 31 -10.14 -2.95 19.26
C VAL A 31 -10.40 -1.88 18.19
N HIS A 32 -9.37 -1.13 17.79
CA HIS A 32 -9.49 -0.13 16.73
C HIS A 32 -9.95 -0.73 15.39
N TRP A 33 -9.31 -1.83 14.97
CA TRP A 33 -9.73 -2.54 13.75
C TRP A 33 -11.18 -3.02 13.81
N ASN A 34 -11.66 -3.44 14.98
CA ASN A 34 -13.06 -3.80 15.18
C ASN A 34 -13.99 -2.57 15.07
N GLN A 35 -13.60 -1.40 15.60
CA GLN A 35 -14.38 -0.16 15.45
C GLN A 35 -14.59 0.20 13.98
N VAL A 36 -13.51 0.13 13.18
CA VAL A 36 -13.57 0.42 11.74
C VAL A 36 -14.45 -0.60 11.01
N ARG A 37 -14.34 -1.89 11.34
CA ARG A 37 -15.04 -2.97 10.65
C ARG A 37 -16.54 -3.05 10.96
N ILE A 38 -16.96 -2.77 12.19
CA ILE A 38 -18.35 -2.91 12.63
C ILE A 38 -19.23 -1.76 12.10
N GLN A 39 -18.61 -0.61 11.80
CA GLN A 39 -19.33 0.53 11.25
C GLN A 39 -19.74 0.27 9.81
N LYS A 40 -21.05 0.29 9.53
CA LYS A 40 -21.63 0.00 8.21
C LYS A 40 -21.07 0.86 7.07
N SER A 41 -20.54 2.04 7.41
CA SER A 41 -19.96 3.00 6.47
C SER A 41 -18.43 2.95 6.38
N PHE A 42 -17.76 2.01 7.06
CA PHE A 42 -16.30 1.93 7.16
C PHE A 42 -15.69 3.33 7.37
N LEU A 43 -16.10 4.00 8.44
CA LEU A 43 -15.53 5.32 8.73
C LEU A 43 -14.05 5.12 9.04
N PHE A 44 -13.22 5.60 8.12
CA PHE A 44 -11.78 5.63 8.33
C PHE A 44 -11.48 6.81 9.26
N GLN A 45 -11.37 6.51 10.56
CA GLN A 45 -11.25 7.49 11.63
C GLN A 45 -10.21 7.07 12.66
N VAL A 46 -9.83 8.01 13.52
CA VAL A 46 -8.97 7.74 14.68
C VAL A 46 -9.69 6.88 15.74
N TYR A 47 -8.93 6.33 16.69
CA TYR A 47 -9.47 5.46 17.73
C TYR A 47 -10.56 6.12 18.58
N ASP A 48 -11.70 5.45 18.72
CA ASP A 48 -12.75 5.87 19.64
C ASP A 48 -12.45 5.36 21.05
N TRP A 49 -12.28 6.29 22.00
CA TRP A 49 -12.04 5.96 23.40
C TRP A 49 -13.31 5.50 24.14
N GLY A 50 -14.44 5.39 23.43
CA GLY A 50 -15.68 4.80 23.91
C GLY A 50 -16.52 5.74 24.77
N ASN A 51 -16.05 6.96 25.04
CA ASN A 51 -16.83 8.00 25.69
C ASN A 51 -16.39 9.43 25.29
N PRO A 52 -17.30 10.41 25.32
CA PRO A 52 -17.02 11.80 24.93
C PRO A 52 -15.89 12.48 25.72
N THR A 53 -15.77 12.22 27.03
CA THR A 53 -14.75 12.85 27.88
C THR A 53 -13.35 12.38 27.50
N ALA A 54 -13.18 11.08 27.25
CA ALA A 54 -11.91 10.55 26.80
C ALA A 54 -11.58 11.03 25.38
N ASN A 55 -12.54 11.00 24.44
CA ASN A 55 -12.32 11.57 23.10
C ASN A 55 -11.93 13.06 23.17
N MET A 56 -12.58 13.84 24.03
CA MET A 56 -12.24 15.24 24.25
C MET A 56 -10.79 15.40 24.75
N ALA A 57 -10.37 14.58 25.72
CA ALA A 57 -9.00 14.60 26.23
C ALA A 57 -7.94 14.25 25.18
N HIS A 58 -8.29 13.44 24.17
CA HIS A 58 -7.37 13.02 23.11
C HIS A 58 -7.40 13.89 21.86
N PHE A 59 -8.56 14.43 21.49
CA PHE A 59 -8.79 15.06 20.19
C PHE A 59 -9.32 16.50 20.27
N ASN A 60 -9.60 17.02 21.48
CA ASN A 60 -10.32 18.27 21.70
C ASN A 60 -11.71 18.31 21.04
N GLN A 61 -12.31 17.14 20.81
CA GLN A 61 -13.66 16.97 20.29
C GLN A 61 -14.26 15.66 20.81
N VAL A 62 -15.59 15.61 20.88
CA VAL A 62 -16.32 14.48 21.50
C VAL A 62 -16.44 13.24 20.61
N THR A 63 -16.31 13.41 19.30
CA THR A 63 -16.32 12.32 18.30
C THR A 63 -14.93 12.11 17.72
N PRO A 64 -14.54 10.89 17.33
CA PRO A 64 -13.24 10.66 16.70
C PRO A 64 -13.14 11.36 15.33
N PRO A 65 -12.08 12.16 15.07
CA PRO A 65 -11.79 12.69 13.73
C PRO A 65 -11.69 11.64 12.62
N LEU A 66 -12.19 11.97 11.43
CA LEU A 66 -12.00 11.17 10.21
C LEU A 66 -10.64 11.46 9.57
N TYR A 67 -10.05 10.42 8.97
CA TYR A 67 -8.90 10.58 8.09
C TYR A 67 -9.37 11.02 6.69
N ASP A 68 -8.84 12.13 6.21
CA ASP A 68 -9.12 12.64 4.88
C ASP A 68 -8.23 11.96 3.83
N LEU A 69 -8.81 11.03 3.06
CA LEU A 69 -8.11 10.34 1.97
C LEU A 69 -7.82 11.27 0.78
N GLU A 70 -8.62 12.34 0.60
CA GLU A 70 -8.40 13.31 -0.46
C GLU A 70 -7.18 14.21 -0.17
N ALA A 71 -6.72 14.26 1.08
CA ALA A 71 -5.48 14.94 1.46
C ALA A 71 -4.22 14.19 1.00
N ILE A 72 -4.32 12.92 0.57
CA ILE A 72 -3.18 12.11 0.10
C ILE A 72 -2.76 12.56 -1.31
N LYS A 73 -1.85 13.53 -1.40
CA LYS A 73 -1.39 14.08 -2.70
C LYS A 73 -0.24 13.30 -3.35
N ILE A 74 0.34 12.34 -2.64
CA ILE A 74 1.47 11.55 -3.15
C ILE A 74 1.01 10.62 -4.30
N PRO A 75 1.82 10.45 -5.37
CA PRO A 75 1.55 9.44 -6.39
C PRO A 75 1.41 8.06 -5.74
N THR A 76 0.26 7.43 -5.94
CA THR A 76 -0.07 6.17 -5.28
C THR A 76 -0.36 5.09 -6.32
N ALA A 77 0.33 3.96 -6.22
CA ALA A 77 0.06 2.76 -7.00
C ALA A 77 -0.56 1.69 -6.08
N ILE A 78 -1.62 1.02 -6.52
CA ILE A 78 -2.35 0.01 -5.73
C ILE A 78 -2.34 -1.33 -6.45
N TRP A 79 -2.15 -2.40 -5.70
CA TRP A 79 -2.46 -3.76 -6.12
C TRP A 79 -3.47 -4.35 -5.13
N SER A 80 -4.47 -5.08 -5.63
CA SER A 80 -5.54 -5.66 -4.80
C SER A 80 -5.92 -7.05 -5.28
N GLY A 81 -6.18 -7.97 -4.35
CA GLY A 81 -6.59 -9.33 -4.66
C GLY A 81 -8.11 -9.50 -4.63
N GLU A 82 -8.69 -10.19 -5.61
CA GLU A 82 -10.16 -10.40 -5.62
C GLU A 82 -10.64 -11.43 -4.60
N GLN A 83 -9.74 -12.24 -4.02
CA GLN A 83 -10.04 -13.18 -2.93
C GLN A 83 -9.64 -12.66 -1.55
N ASP A 84 -9.22 -11.39 -1.45
CA ASP A 84 -8.81 -10.78 -0.18
C ASP A 84 -10.03 -10.58 0.73
N ARG A 85 -9.92 -11.06 1.98
CA ARG A 85 -10.95 -10.95 3.02
C ARG A 85 -10.64 -9.89 4.06
N ILE A 86 -9.40 -9.41 4.12
CA ILE A 86 -8.93 -8.37 5.03
C ILE A 86 -9.05 -7.00 4.36
N ALA A 87 -8.70 -6.92 3.07
CA ALA A 87 -8.99 -5.78 2.19
C ALA A 87 -9.95 -6.18 1.06
N PRO A 88 -11.26 -6.38 1.34
CA PRO A 88 -12.20 -6.84 0.33
C PRO A 88 -12.27 -5.93 -0.89
N PRO A 89 -12.52 -6.47 -2.10
CA PRO A 89 -12.61 -5.67 -3.33
C PRO A 89 -13.57 -4.49 -3.23
N ARG A 90 -14.69 -4.66 -2.53
CA ARG A 90 -15.65 -3.59 -2.27
C ARG A 90 -15.02 -2.39 -1.55
N GLU A 91 -14.17 -2.63 -0.56
CA GLU A 91 -13.53 -1.55 0.19
C GLU A 91 -12.42 -0.88 -0.63
N VAL A 92 -11.72 -1.66 -1.46
CA VAL A 92 -10.79 -1.09 -2.45
C VAL A 92 -11.53 -0.20 -3.45
N ASP A 93 -12.67 -0.67 -3.98
CA ASP A 93 -13.50 0.12 -4.90
C ASP A 93 -14.03 1.42 -4.26
N ASN A 94 -14.25 1.44 -2.94
CA ASN A 94 -14.59 2.65 -2.19
C ASN A 94 -13.39 3.59 -1.96
N LEU A 95 -12.17 3.04 -1.90
CA LEU A 95 -10.91 3.77 -1.67
C LEU A 95 -10.42 4.48 -2.93
N LEU A 96 -10.34 3.77 -4.05
CA LEU A 96 -9.77 4.27 -5.32
C LEU A 96 -10.26 5.67 -5.74
N PRO A 97 -11.57 5.97 -5.76
CA PRO A 97 -12.05 7.30 -6.20
C PRO A 97 -11.69 8.42 -5.23
N LYS A 98 -11.30 8.12 -3.99
CA LYS A 98 -10.91 9.11 -2.98
C LYS A 98 -9.43 9.48 -3.04
N LEU A 99 -8.63 8.77 -3.84
CA LEU A 99 -7.20 9.02 -3.99
C LEU A 99 -6.96 9.97 -5.17
N PRO A 100 -6.61 11.25 -4.93
CA PRO A 100 -6.54 12.26 -5.98
C PRO A 100 -5.36 12.06 -6.93
N ASN A 101 -4.37 11.24 -6.54
CA ASN A 101 -3.17 10.97 -7.32
C ASN A 101 -2.90 9.47 -7.45
N LEU A 102 -3.93 8.71 -7.84
CA LEU A 102 -3.82 7.30 -8.18
C LEU A 102 -3.15 7.17 -9.57
N ILE A 103 -1.92 6.68 -9.61
CA ILE A 103 -1.14 6.54 -10.85
C ILE A 103 -1.24 5.16 -11.48
N TYR A 104 -1.63 4.15 -10.69
CA TYR A 104 -1.72 2.78 -11.14
C TYR A 104 -2.64 1.97 -10.23
N HIS A 105 -3.42 1.06 -10.82
CA HIS A 105 -4.16 0.05 -10.08
C HIS A 105 -4.22 -1.27 -10.84
N LYS A 106 -3.77 -2.36 -10.20
CA LYS A 106 -3.92 -3.73 -10.71
C LYS A 106 -4.75 -4.59 -9.76
N LYS A 107 -5.79 -5.24 -10.30
CA LYS A 107 -6.57 -6.27 -9.61
C LYS A 107 -6.04 -7.66 -10.01
N ILE A 108 -5.72 -8.50 -9.03
CA ILE A 108 -5.23 -9.87 -9.26
C ILE A 108 -6.34 -10.86 -8.83
N PRO A 109 -7.01 -11.54 -9.77
CA PRO A 109 -8.26 -12.27 -9.49
C PRO A 109 -8.18 -13.38 -8.45
N TYR A 110 -7.01 -14.01 -8.33
CA TYR A 110 -6.82 -15.17 -7.47
C TYR A 110 -6.04 -14.87 -6.19
N TYR A 111 -5.55 -13.64 -6.02
CA TYR A 111 -4.84 -13.24 -4.82
C TYR A 111 -5.79 -13.04 -3.64
N ASN A 112 -5.39 -13.58 -2.49
CA ASN A 112 -5.87 -13.19 -1.17
C ASN A 112 -4.83 -12.28 -0.47
N HIS A 113 -5.09 -11.92 0.78
CA HIS A 113 -4.26 -10.98 1.54
C HIS A 113 -2.78 -11.38 1.67
N ILE A 114 -2.50 -12.66 1.92
CA ILE A 114 -1.13 -13.11 2.19
C ILE A 114 -0.32 -13.41 0.92
N ASP A 115 -0.99 -13.51 -0.23
CA ASP A 115 -0.33 -13.79 -1.51
C ASP A 115 0.58 -12.64 -1.95
N PHE A 116 0.30 -11.39 -1.54
CA PHE A 116 1.20 -10.25 -1.78
C PHE A 116 2.54 -10.35 -1.07
N LEU A 117 2.64 -11.21 -0.06
CA LEU A 117 3.87 -11.42 0.72
C LEU A 117 4.50 -12.78 0.43
N LEU A 118 3.69 -13.83 0.29
CA LEU A 118 4.14 -15.23 0.31
C LEU A 118 3.79 -16.01 -0.97
N GLY A 119 3.13 -15.38 -1.94
CA GLY A 119 2.80 -16.00 -3.20
C GLY A 119 4.05 -16.42 -3.97
N LEU A 120 4.02 -17.62 -4.56
CA LEU A 120 5.12 -18.11 -5.37
C LEU A 120 5.29 -17.31 -6.67
N ASP A 121 4.23 -16.68 -7.16
CA ASP A 121 4.19 -15.85 -8.36
C ASP A 121 4.25 -14.34 -8.07
N THR A 122 4.35 -13.93 -6.80
CA THR A 122 4.46 -12.52 -6.39
C THR A 122 5.59 -11.77 -7.09
N PRO A 123 6.78 -12.38 -7.34
CA PRO A 123 7.82 -11.71 -8.11
C PRO A 123 7.33 -11.24 -9.49
N GLN A 124 6.58 -12.08 -10.19
CA GLN A 124 6.08 -11.83 -11.53
C GLN A 124 4.87 -10.90 -11.53
N GLU A 125 3.92 -11.13 -10.64
CA GLU A 125 2.63 -10.41 -10.63
C GLU A 125 2.68 -9.05 -9.93
N PHE A 126 3.65 -8.84 -9.03
CA PHE A 126 3.68 -7.67 -8.14
C PHE A 126 5.05 -7.00 -8.07
N PHE A 127 6.12 -7.72 -7.72
CA PHE A 127 7.42 -7.08 -7.45
C PHE A 127 8.09 -6.49 -8.70
N HIS A 128 8.02 -7.15 -9.85
CA HIS A 128 8.59 -6.59 -11.08
C HIS A 128 7.95 -5.25 -11.47
N GLU A 129 6.63 -5.11 -11.31
CA GLU A 129 5.92 -3.86 -11.60
C GLU A 129 6.30 -2.75 -10.61
N ILE A 130 6.48 -3.08 -9.32
CA ILE A 130 6.99 -2.13 -8.32
C ILE A 130 8.39 -1.63 -8.70
N LEU A 131 9.30 -2.54 -9.02
CA LEU A 131 10.67 -2.18 -9.40
C LEU A 131 10.69 -1.31 -10.66
N TYR A 132 9.81 -1.61 -11.62
CA TYR A 132 9.65 -0.81 -12.83
C TYR A 132 9.17 0.61 -12.52
N LEU A 133 8.15 0.76 -11.67
CA LEU A 133 7.63 2.08 -11.27
C LEU A 133 8.66 2.90 -10.49
N ILE A 134 9.41 2.28 -9.57
CA ILE A 134 10.51 2.93 -8.84
C ILE A 134 11.58 3.42 -9.82
N LYS A 135 11.95 2.58 -10.80
CA LYS A 135 12.95 2.94 -11.81
C LYS A 135 12.49 4.15 -12.64
N ILE A 136 11.24 4.17 -13.09
CA ILE A 136 10.67 5.32 -13.80
C ILE A 136 10.78 6.59 -12.95
N ASP A 137 10.41 6.53 -11.68
CA ASP A 137 10.45 7.70 -10.80
C ASP A 137 11.88 8.23 -10.62
N VAL A 138 12.85 7.34 -10.39
CA VAL A 138 14.28 7.71 -10.30
C VAL A 138 14.79 8.32 -11.60
N ASP A 139 14.42 7.77 -12.75
CA ASP A 139 14.81 8.29 -14.07
C ASP A 139 14.16 9.67 -14.32
N LEU A 140 12.89 9.86 -13.97
CA LEU A 140 12.19 11.15 -14.08
C LEU A 140 12.81 12.22 -13.17
N ILE A 141 13.19 11.86 -11.95
CA ILE A 141 13.90 12.74 -11.02
C ILE A 141 15.25 13.14 -11.65
N SER A 142 16.00 12.18 -12.16
CA SER A 142 17.29 12.42 -12.80
C SER A 142 17.16 13.40 -13.98
N VAL A 143 16.19 13.17 -14.88
CA VAL A 143 15.92 14.07 -16.01
C VAL A 143 15.52 15.47 -15.55
N LYS A 144 14.69 15.59 -14.51
CA LYS A 144 14.28 16.90 -13.96
C LYS A 144 15.48 17.65 -13.35
N LEU A 145 16.35 16.97 -12.60
CA LEU A 145 17.56 17.58 -12.05
C LEU A 145 18.54 18.01 -13.14
N PHE A 146 18.84 17.14 -14.11
CA PHE A 146 19.76 17.48 -15.22
C PHE A 146 19.18 18.55 -16.14
N GLY A 147 17.85 18.56 -16.34
CA GLY A 147 17.15 19.63 -17.05
C GLY A 147 17.21 20.97 -16.31
N ALA A 148 17.06 20.96 -14.97
CA ALA A 148 17.16 22.14 -14.13
C ALA A 148 18.60 22.68 -13.98
N LEU A 149 19.61 21.81 -14.06
CA LEU A 149 21.03 22.17 -13.94
C LEU A 149 21.64 22.75 -15.23
N GLY A 150 20.87 22.84 -16.32
CA GLY A 150 21.32 23.41 -17.58
C GLY A 150 22.33 22.51 -18.30
N ARG A 151 22.15 22.36 -19.62
CA ARG A 151 23.08 21.62 -20.48
C ARG A 151 24.52 22.13 -20.31
N ARG A 152 25.37 21.41 -19.58
CA ARG A 152 26.80 21.35 -19.90
C ARG A 152 26.99 20.15 -20.82
N GLN A 153 27.07 20.41 -22.12
CA GLN A 153 27.51 19.40 -23.08
C GLN A 153 28.95 18.98 -22.76
N PRO A 154 29.34 17.72 -23.05
CA PRO A 154 30.70 17.27 -22.86
C PRO A 154 31.62 17.97 -23.88
N LEU A 155 32.76 18.48 -23.43
CA LEU A 155 33.89 18.85 -24.29
C LEU A 155 34.45 17.56 -24.90
N VAL A 156 33.89 17.13 -26.03
CA VAL A 156 34.61 16.26 -26.96
C VAL A 156 35.50 17.20 -27.78
N SER A 157 36.75 17.36 -27.34
CA SER A 157 37.77 17.96 -28.20
C SER A 157 38.18 16.94 -29.24
N ILE A 158 37.71 17.17 -30.47
CA ILE A 158 38.32 16.65 -31.69
C ILE A 158 39.78 17.09 -31.70
N VAL A 159 40.70 16.14 -31.70
CA VAL A 159 42.03 16.32 -32.31
C VAL A 159 42.17 15.19 -33.32
N SER A 160 41.76 15.47 -34.55
CA SER A 160 42.42 14.90 -35.72
C SER A 160 43.77 15.59 -35.88
N ASN A 161 44.85 14.82 -36.05
CA ASN A 161 45.90 15.06 -37.04
C ASN A 161 47.07 14.10 -36.82
N GLY A 162 47.45 13.39 -37.89
CA GLY A 162 48.79 12.79 -38.06
C GLY A 162 48.84 11.28 -37.92
#